data_AF-C4Y5W4-F1
#
_entry.id   AF-C4Y5W4-F1
#
_cell.length_a   1.000
_cell.length_b   1.000
_cell.length_c   1.000
_cell.angle_alpha   90.00
_cell.angle_beta   90.00
_cell.angle_gamma   90.00
#
_symmetry.space_group_name_H-M   'P 1'
#
loop_
_entity.id
_entity.type
_entity.pdbx_description
1 polymer ?
#
loop_
_entity_poly.entity_id
_entity_poly.type
_entity_poly.pdbx_seq_one_letter_code
_entity_poly.pdbx_strand_id
1 'polypeptide(L)'
;MASGLFHTKHFKSSRNLRKLSISSPIPTSPAHSPISSSSPTFSSAGPLVVLKAKYGFTGVSFPEISVSEGDYCKLIERLDNGWLMVQCIDRAELGIVPASYVEIAVNDTENPISPEWLRDCKKRSTSIQDHPRSGTVSQVSLDSNGRFWYLYRVRMYSGKKVFLGKYYQDFYHLHWALQESLGSEVTLPSLPKPISVCGGEEKEFKLGKILKRCKELDDYQRSLLSIADVSRSSLMMNFVTENKNHRVVYERGESVPPTEEIIQMIYKDSNSIQSLLHVSTKSSFSTTEPLPLVDSFGNRLKYSAPRHSTT
;
A
#
# COMPACT_ATOMS: atom_id res chain seq x y z
N MET A 1 -9.32 -48.38 54.40
CA MET A 1 -9.43 -48.67 52.96
C MET A 1 -10.89 -48.44 52.56
N ALA A 2 -11.25 -47.23 52.16
CA ALA A 2 -12.62 -46.89 51.78
C ALA A 2 -12.58 -46.18 50.43
N SER A 3 -13.16 -46.80 49.42
CA SER A 3 -13.41 -46.20 48.11
C SER A 3 -14.81 -46.60 47.66
N GLY A 4 -15.72 -45.65 47.78
CA GLY A 4 -16.98 -45.61 47.08
C GLY A 4 -17.33 -44.15 46.91
N LEU A 5 -17.88 -43.77 45.74
CA LEU A 5 -19.08 -42.94 45.63
C LEU A 5 -19.31 -42.48 44.17
N PHE A 6 -20.46 -42.94 43.66
CA PHE A 6 -21.46 -42.28 42.83
C PHE A 6 -21.27 -42.00 41.32
N HIS A 7 -22.07 -42.77 40.56
CA HIS A 7 -22.65 -42.44 39.27
C HIS A 7 -23.65 -41.28 39.34
N THR A 8 -23.61 -40.41 38.34
CA THR A 8 -24.65 -39.41 38.05
C THR A 8 -25.69 -39.95 37.05
N LYS A 9 -26.95 -39.71 37.39
CA LYS A 9 -28.16 -39.94 36.58
C LYS A 9 -28.23 -38.90 35.46
N HIS A 10 -28.88 -39.21 34.34
CA HIS A 10 -30.13 -38.53 33.93
C HIS A 10 -30.77 -39.23 32.72
N PHE A 11 -32.11 -39.21 32.72
CA PHE A 11 -33.05 -40.03 31.97
C PHE A 11 -34.05 -39.11 31.22
N LYS A 12 -34.69 -39.68 30.19
CA LYS A 12 -35.89 -39.21 29.42
C LYS A 12 -35.62 -38.22 28.29
N SER A 13 -36.33 -38.17 27.16
CA SER A 13 -37.44 -38.87 26.47
C SER A 13 -37.80 -37.87 25.33
N SER A 14 -38.29 -38.14 24.12
CA SER A 14 -39.44 -38.92 23.69
C SER A 14 -39.50 -38.89 22.16
N ARG A 15 -40.09 -39.93 21.59
CA ARG A 15 -40.34 -40.20 20.16
C ARG A 15 -41.46 -39.33 19.59
N ASN A 16 -41.43 -39.09 18.28
CA ASN A 16 -42.66 -39.05 17.47
C ASN A 16 -42.38 -39.55 16.05
N LEU A 17 -42.81 -40.79 15.78
CA LEU A 17 -42.82 -41.44 14.48
C LEU A 17 -44.27 -41.53 13.99
N ARG A 18 -44.57 -40.90 12.86
CA ARG A 18 -45.72 -41.19 11.99
C ARG A 18 -45.20 -40.92 10.56
N LYS A 19 -45.33 -41.77 9.55
CA LYS A 19 -45.99 -43.06 9.35
C LYS A 19 -45.43 -43.54 8.00
N LEU A 20 -44.71 -44.67 7.99
CA LEU A 20 -44.26 -45.34 6.76
C LEU A 20 -45.36 -46.30 6.30
N SER A 21 -45.71 -46.25 5.02
CA SER A 21 -46.46 -47.32 4.34
C SER A 21 -45.70 -47.68 3.06
N ILE A 22 -45.18 -48.91 3.05
CA ILE A 22 -44.42 -49.57 1.99
C ILE A 22 -45.39 -50.43 1.17
N SER A 23 -45.32 -50.41 -0.17
CA SER A 23 -45.26 -51.63 -1.02
C SER A 23 -45.12 -51.30 -2.52
N SER A 24 -44.12 -51.94 -3.15
CA SER A 24 -43.81 -51.99 -4.60
C SER A 24 -44.66 -53.09 -5.31
N PRO A 25 -44.66 -53.26 -6.67
CA PRO A 25 -43.51 -53.84 -7.42
C PRO A 25 -43.28 -53.35 -8.87
N ILE A 26 -42.15 -53.80 -9.46
CA ILE A 26 -41.54 -53.52 -10.79
C ILE A 26 -42.05 -54.51 -11.88
N PRO A 27 -42.07 -54.14 -13.18
CA PRO A 27 -41.34 -54.95 -14.18
C PRO A 27 -40.61 -54.14 -15.30
N THR A 28 -39.29 -54.37 -15.41
CA THR A 28 -38.45 -54.67 -16.61
C THR A 28 -38.48 -53.85 -17.95
N SER A 29 -37.36 -53.15 -18.21
CA SER A 29 -36.56 -52.92 -19.47
C SER A 29 -37.09 -52.11 -20.69
N PRO A 30 -36.21 -51.59 -21.61
CA PRO A 30 -34.78 -51.23 -21.54
C PRO A 30 -34.42 -49.82 -22.14
N ALA A 31 -33.19 -49.37 -21.84
CA ALA A 31 -32.25 -48.46 -22.54
C ALA A 31 -32.70 -47.33 -23.54
N HIS A 32 -31.89 -46.25 -23.50
CA HIS A 32 -31.77 -45.08 -24.39
C HIS A 32 -32.46 -43.78 -23.93
N SER A 33 -31.78 -43.06 -23.04
CA SER A 33 -31.97 -41.62 -22.83
C SER A 33 -31.24 -40.84 -23.95
N PRO A 34 -31.92 -39.96 -24.71
CA PRO A 34 -31.23 -38.92 -25.43
C PRO A 34 -30.79 -37.85 -24.43
N ILE A 35 -29.50 -37.53 -24.48
CA ILE A 35 -28.86 -36.43 -23.76
C ILE A 35 -29.58 -35.15 -24.17
N SER A 36 -30.29 -34.55 -23.22
CA SER A 36 -30.83 -33.20 -23.35
C SER A 36 -29.65 -32.24 -23.50
N SER A 37 -29.39 -31.82 -24.74
CA SER A 37 -28.48 -30.73 -25.08
C SER A 37 -29.04 -29.42 -24.53
N SER A 38 -28.73 -29.12 -23.27
CA SER A 38 -28.85 -27.77 -22.74
C SER A 38 -27.75 -26.93 -23.38
N SER A 39 -28.04 -26.38 -24.55
CA SER A 39 -27.33 -25.24 -25.12
C SER A 39 -27.45 -24.09 -24.12
N PRO A 40 -26.35 -23.44 -23.71
CA PRO A 40 -26.46 -22.23 -22.91
C PRO A 40 -27.02 -21.14 -23.82
N THR A 41 -28.29 -20.80 -23.63
CA THR A 41 -28.88 -19.57 -24.14
C THR A 41 -28.21 -18.40 -23.41
N PHE A 42 -27.10 -17.91 -23.96
CA PHE A 42 -26.55 -16.61 -23.58
C PHE A 42 -27.47 -15.53 -24.15
N SER A 43 -28.37 -15.06 -23.29
CA SER A 43 -29.21 -13.89 -23.51
C SER A 43 -28.34 -12.70 -23.94
N SER A 44 -28.34 -12.40 -25.23
CA SER A 44 -27.59 -11.28 -25.81
C SER A 44 -28.32 -9.97 -25.53
N ALA A 45 -28.13 -9.43 -24.33
CA ALA A 45 -28.45 -8.05 -23.98
C ALA A 45 -27.21 -7.28 -23.52
N GLY A 46 -26.03 -7.70 -23.99
CA GLY A 46 -24.76 -6.99 -23.80
C GLY A 46 -24.40 -6.15 -25.02
N PRO A 47 -23.50 -5.18 -24.86
CA PRO A 47 -23.02 -4.32 -25.95
C PRO A 47 -22.50 -5.16 -27.13
N LEU A 48 -22.99 -4.90 -28.34
CA LEU A 48 -22.64 -5.68 -29.53
C LEU A 48 -21.38 -5.12 -30.17
N VAL A 49 -20.22 -5.67 -29.80
CA VAL A 49 -18.95 -5.39 -30.46
C VAL A 49 -18.57 -6.57 -31.35
N VAL A 50 -18.38 -6.31 -32.65
CA VAL A 50 -17.94 -7.30 -33.64
C VAL A 50 -16.52 -7.01 -34.05
N LEU A 51 -15.70 -8.05 -34.03
CA LEU A 51 -14.30 -8.02 -34.41
C LEU A 51 -14.11 -8.77 -35.74
N LYS A 52 -13.19 -8.31 -36.57
CA LYS A 52 -12.75 -8.98 -37.79
C LYS A 52 -11.33 -9.47 -37.63
N ALA A 53 -11.06 -10.72 -38.01
CA ALA A 53 -9.72 -11.29 -38.02
C ALA A 53 -8.89 -10.66 -39.15
N LYS A 54 -7.78 -10.02 -38.77
CA LYS A 54 -6.79 -9.47 -39.69
C LYS A 54 -5.85 -10.51 -40.28
N TYR A 55 -5.66 -11.62 -39.56
CA TYR A 55 -4.77 -12.72 -39.92
C TYR A 55 -5.42 -14.03 -39.48
N GLY A 56 -5.04 -15.12 -40.13
CA GLY A 56 -5.39 -16.46 -39.65
C GLY A 56 -4.64 -16.79 -38.35
N PHE A 57 -5.35 -17.41 -37.40
CA PHE A 57 -4.80 -17.93 -36.15
C PHE A 57 -5.27 -19.37 -35.96
N THR A 58 -4.35 -20.27 -35.62
CA THR A 58 -4.68 -21.68 -35.35
C THR A 58 -4.53 -21.92 -33.85
N GLY A 59 -5.64 -22.25 -33.19
CA GLY A 59 -5.63 -22.57 -31.76
C GLY A 59 -4.87 -23.87 -31.51
N VAL A 60 -3.87 -23.82 -30.62
CA VAL A 60 -2.98 -24.95 -30.31
C VAL A 60 -3.40 -25.64 -29.02
N SER A 61 -3.97 -24.90 -28.07
CA SER A 61 -4.36 -25.41 -26.75
C SER A 61 -5.76 -24.97 -26.36
N PHE A 62 -6.48 -25.74 -25.54
CA PHE A 62 -7.77 -25.29 -25.01
C PHE A 62 -7.54 -24.15 -23.98
N PRO A 63 -8.25 -23.00 -24.07
CA PRO A 63 -9.47 -22.71 -24.83
C PRO A 63 -9.28 -21.88 -26.12
N GLU A 64 -8.14 -21.97 -26.81
CA GLU A 64 -7.87 -21.28 -28.08
C GLU A 64 -8.73 -21.85 -29.21
N ILE A 65 -9.24 -20.96 -30.08
CA ILE A 65 -10.01 -21.32 -31.28
C ILE A 65 -9.29 -20.86 -32.54
N SER A 66 -9.54 -21.55 -33.64
CA SER A 66 -8.94 -21.19 -34.93
C SER A 66 -9.82 -20.22 -35.70
N VAL A 67 -9.22 -19.15 -36.24
CA VAL A 67 -9.87 -18.16 -37.10
C VAL A 67 -9.08 -17.98 -38.39
N SER A 68 -9.75 -17.73 -39.50
CA SER A 68 -9.12 -17.37 -40.78
C SER A 68 -9.11 -15.85 -40.96
N GLU A 69 -8.20 -15.34 -41.78
CA GLU A 69 -8.22 -13.93 -42.15
C GLU A 69 -9.57 -13.57 -42.79
N GLY A 70 -10.20 -12.52 -42.29
CA GLY A 70 -11.53 -12.09 -42.72
C GLY A 70 -12.69 -12.62 -41.88
N ASP A 71 -12.47 -13.59 -40.99
CA ASP A 71 -13.53 -14.14 -40.13
C ASP A 71 -14.06 -13.10 -39.14
N TYR A 72 -15.35 -13.18 -38.81
CA TYR A 72 -16.00 -12.27 -37.87
C TYR A 72 -16.35 -12.97 -36.55
N CYS A 73 -16.02 -12.30 -35.44
CA CYS A 73 -16.23 -12.81 -34.10
C CYS A 73 -16.92 -11.75 -33.23
N LYS A 74 -17.87 -12.17 -32.41
CA LYS A 74 -18.45 -11.32 -31.36
C LYS A 74 -17.49 -11.28 -30.17
N LEU A 75 -17.16 -10.08 -29.70
CA LEU A 75 -16.41 -9.92 -28.46
C LEU A 75 -17.31 -10.26 -27.27
N ILE A 76 -16.85 -11.19 -26.43
CA ILE A 76 -17.54 -11.55 -25.18
C ILE A 76 -16.87 -10.84 -24.01
N GLU A 77 -15.55 -10.98 -23.89
CA GLU A 77 -14.76 -10.43 -22.79
C GLU A 77 -13.30 -10.23 -23.22
N ARG A 78 -12.61 -9.29 -22.60
CA ARG A 78 -11.16 -9.13 -22.76
C ARG A 78 -10.43 -9.68 -21.54
N LEU A 79 -9.43 -10.53 -21.79
CA LEU A 79 -8.58 -11.12 -20.76
C LEU A 79 -7.33 -10.25 -20.52
N ASP A 80 -6.80 -10.29 -19.30
CA ASP A 80 -5.66 -9.46 -18.84
C ASP A 80 -4.30 -9.77 -19.51
N ASN A 81 -4.24 -10.79 -20.36
CA ASN A 81 -3.02 -11.31 -20.99
C ASN A 81 -2.94 -11.00 -22.50
N GLY A 82 -3.75 -10.08 -23.02
CA GLY A 82 -3.78 -9.73 -24.45
C GLY A 82 -4.58 -10.71 -25.32
N TRP A 83 -5.35 -11.59 -24.67
CA TRP A 83 -6.29 -12.47 -25.33
C TRP A 83 -7.71 -11.92 -25.20
N LEU A 84 -8.53 -12.21 -26.20
CA LEU A 84 -9.94 -11.86 -26.21
C LEU A 84 -10.75 -13.14 -26.20
N MET A 85 -11.71 -13.21 -25.28
CA MET A 85 -12.76 -14.20 -25.33
C MET A 85 -13.76 -13.76 -26.39
N VAL A 86 -13.89 -14.58 -27.43
CA VAL A 86 -14.75 -14.28 -28.56
C VAL A 86 -15.64 -15.47 -28.90
N GLN A 87 -16.73 -15.18 -29.58
CA GLN A 87 -17.60 -16.18 -30.19
C GLN A 87 -17.58 -15.99 -31.71
N CYS A 88 -17.11 -16.98 -32.45
CA CYS A 88 -17.12 -16.95 -33.92
C CYS A 88 -18.56 -16.93 -34.43
N ILE A 89 -18.87 -16.01 -35.35
CA ILE A 89 -20.24 -15.87 -35.86
C ILE A 89 -20.60 -17.07 -36.76
N ASP A 90 -19.66 -17.57 -37.54
CA ASP A 90 -19.93 -18.64 -38.52
C ASP A 90 -20.07 -20.03 -37.89
N ARG A 91 -19.32 -20.29 -36.80
CA ARG A 91 -19.25 -21.62 -36.15
C ARG A 91 -19.94 -21.66 -34.79
N ALA A 92 -20.35 -20.51 -34.25
CA ALA A 92 -20.85 -20.35 -32.88
C ALA A 92 -19.91 -20.86 -31.77
N GLU A 93 -18.65 -21.15 -32.11
CA GLU A 93 -17.61 -21.61 -31.20
C GLU A 93 -17.13 -20.46 -30.30
N LEU A 94 -16.99 -20.76 -29.02
CA LEU A 94 -16.55 -19.82 -28.00
C LEU A 94 -15.14 -20.21 -27.54
N GLY A 95 -14.22 -19.26 -27.60
CA GLY A 95 -12.83 -19.48 -27.25
C GLY A 95 -12.04 -18.19 -27.22
N ILE A 96 -10.72 -18.33 -27.12
CA ILE A 96 -9.80 -17.18 -27.09
C ILE A 96 -9.05 -16.99 -28.40
N VAL A 97 -8.86 -15.73 -28.78
CA VAL A 97 -7.99 -15.31 -29.89
C VAL A 97 -7.08 -14.15 -29.46
N PRO A 98 -5.87 -13.99 -30.03
CA PRO A 98 -5.01 -12.86 -29.69
C PRO A 98 -5.63 -11.52 -30.15
N ALA A 99 -5.61 -10.50 -29.29
CA ALA A 99 -6.17 -9.19 -29.61
C ALA A 99 -5.49 -8.51 -30.82
N SER A 100 -4.21 -8.81 -31.05
CA SER A 100 -3.42 -8.28 -32.19
C SER A 100 -3.83 -8.86 -33.54
N TYR A 101 -4.55 -9.98 -33.56
CA TYR A 101 -4.99 -10.68 -34.76
C TYR A 101 -6.36 -10.21 -35.24
N VAL A 102 -7.00 -9.30 -34.50
CA VAL A 102 -8.35 -8.82 -34.78
C VAL A 102 -8.41 -7.30 -34.79
N GLU A 103 -9.44 -6.75 -35.43
CA GLU A 103 -9.77 -5.33 -35.45
C GLU A 103 -11.26 -5.11 -35.20
N ILE A 104 -11.62 -3.90 -34.76
CA ILE A 104 -13.03 -3.54 -34.51
C ILE A 104 -13.71 -3.35 -35.87
N ALA A 105 -14.68 -4.20 -36.18
CA ALA A 105 -15.50 -4.09 -37.39
C ALA A 105 -16.83 -3.36 -37.12
N VAL A 106 -17.45 -3.67 -35.98
CA VAL A 106 -18.64 -2.98 -35.48
C VAL A 106 -18.42 -2.67 -34.01
N ASN A 107 -18.68 -1.42 -33.65
CA ASN A 107 -18.56 -0.96 -32.27
C ASN A 107 -19.94 -0.81 -31.63
N ASP A 108 -19.96 -0.81 -30.31
CA ASP A 108 -21.17 -0.50 -29.57
C ASP A 108 -21.56 0.98 -29.74
N THR A 109 -22.86 1.25 -29.80
CA THR A 109 -23.41 2.60 -30.01
C THR A 109 -23.44 3.41 -28.71
N GLU A 110 -23.69 2.75 -27.58
CA GLU A 110 -23.79 3.41 -26.26
C GLU A 110 -22.41 3.53 -25.58
N ASN A 111 -21.55 2.52 -25.71
CA ASN A 111 -20.22 2.52 -25.10
C ASN A 111 -19.14 2.00 -26.07
N PRO A 112 -18.70 2.81 -27.05
CA PRO A 112 -17.74 2.38 -28.05
C PRO A 112 -16.37 2.04 -27.43
N ILE A 113 -15.83 0.87 -27.77
CA ILE A 113 -14.45 0.50 -27.44
C ILE A 113 -13.48 1.18 -28.41
N SER A 114 -12.35 1.67 -27.90
CA SER A 114 -11.36 2.33 -28.75
C SER A 114 -10.40 1.30 -29.40
N PRO A 115 -9.81 1.59 -30.57
CA PRO A 115 -8.76 0.73 -31.13
C PRO A 115 -7.54 0.66 -30.20
N GLU A 116 -7.28 1.69 -29.38
CA GLU A 116 -6.29 1.61 -28.30
C GLU A 116 -6.69 0.57 -27.27
N TRP A 117 -7.95 0.51 -26.84
CA TRP A 117 -8.43 -0.54 -25.94
C TRP A 117 -8.20 -1.92 -26.55
N LEU A 118 -8.52 -2.13 -27.84
CA LEU A 118 -8.31 -3.44 -28.47
C LEU A 118 -6.82 -3.83 -28.53
N ARG A 119 -5.94 -2.87 -28.86
CA ARG A 119 -4.49 -3.09 -28.98
C ARG A 119 -3.75 -3.00 -27.66
N ASP A 120 -4.43 -2.58 -26.61
CA ASP A 120 -3.87 -2.52 -25.29
C ASP A 120 -3.71 -3.96 -24.81
N CYS A 121 -2.66 -4.64 -25.24
CA CYS A 121 -2.26 -5.90 -24.66
C CYS A 121 -1.59 -5.58 -23.33
N LYS A 122 -2.31 -4.86 -22.45
CA LYS A 122 -1.89 -4.13 -21.26
C LYS A 122 -0.40 -4.05 -21.30
N LYS A 123 0.14 -3.21 -22.24
CA LYS A 123 1.53 -3.31 -22.66
C LYS A 123 2.27 -3.62 -21.40
N ARG A 124 2.92 -4.77 -21.33
CA ARG A 124 4.12 -4.79 -20.55
C ARG A 124 5.02 -3.76 -21.25
N SER A 125 4.77 -2.44 -21.04
CA SER A 125 5.76 -1.64 -20.36
C SER A 125 6.34 -2.64 -19.40
N THR A 126 7.59 -2.97 -19.64
CA THR A 126 8.52 -3.46 -18.66
C THR A 126 8.33 -2.69 -17.35
N SER A 127 7.22 -2.96 -16.69
CA SER A 127 6.78 -2.61 -15.38
C SER A 127 6.67 -4.01 -14.82
N ILE A 128 7.85 -4.60 -14.56
CA ILE A 128 8.08 -5.08 -13.21
C ILE A 128 7.39 -4.02 -12.35
N GLN A 129 6.17 -4.29 -11.82
CA GLN A 129 5.41 -3.26 -11.11
C GLN A 129 6.40 -2.60 -10.18
N ASP A 130 6.73 -1.35 -10.49
CA ASP A 130 7.91 -0.75 -9.91
C ASP A 130 7.62 -0.61 -8.44
N HIS A 131 8.31 -1.43 -7.64
CA HIS A 131 8.01 -1.56 -6.25
C HIS A 131 9.19 -1.03 -5.44
N PRO A 132 8.93 -0.58 -4.21
CA PRO A 132 9.99 -0.25 -3.29
C PRO A 132 10.94 -1.44 -3.13
N ARG A 133 12.22 -1.23 -3.45
CA ARG A 133 13.29 -2.21 -3.23
C ARG A 133 13.93 -2.03 -1.86
N SER A 134 14.06 -0.80 -1.41
CA SER A 134 14.61 -0.47 -0.10
C SER A 134 14.11 0.90 0.33
N GLY A 135 13.92 1.08 1.64
CA GLY A 135 13.48 2.34 2.24
C GLY A 135 14.34 2.66 3.46
N THR A 136 14.57 3.94 3.70
CA THR A 136 15.35 4.41 4.85
C THR A 136 14.75 5.70 5.37
N VAL A 137 14.54 5.79 6.68
CA VAL A 137 14.06 6.98 7.37
C VAL A 137 15.27 7.72 7.93
N SER A 138 15.77 8.70 7.19
CA SER A 138 17.11 9.27 7.45
C SER A 138 17.13 10.41 8.47
N GLN A 139 16.12 11.29 8.45
CA GLN A 139 16.15 12.54 9.20
C GLN A 139 14.75 12.93 9.66
N VAL A 140 14.70 13.68 10.75
CA VAL A 140 13.47 14.25 11.29
C VAL A 140 13.62 15.78 11.33
N SER A 141 12.56 16.45 10.88
CA SER A 141 12.50 17.90 10.75
C SER A 141 11.22 18.43 11.37
N LEU A 142 11.25 19.70 11.76
CA LEU A 142 10.09 20.43 12.27
C LEU A 142 9.49 21.25 11.13
N ASP A 143 8.18 21.11 10.90
CA ASP A 143 7.44 21.98 9.98
C ASP A 143 7.17 23.36 10.61
N SER A 144 6.68 24.30 9.79
CA SER A 144 6.30 25.65 10.24
C SER A 144 5.21 25.67 11.32
N ASN A 145 4.43 24.59 11.43
CA ASN A 145 3.37 24.43 12.41
C ASN A 145 3.87 23.77 13.71
N GLY A 146 5.18 23.51 13.84
CA GLY A 146 5.76 22.87 15.01
C GLY A 146 5.50 21.36 15.11
N ARG A 147 5.14 20.70 14.00
CA ARG A 147 4.98 19.25 13.93
C ARG A 147 6.21 18.58 13.37
N PHE A 148 6.55 17.43 13.95
CA PHE A 148 7.68 16.62 13.51
C PHE A 148 7.28 15.73 12.34
N TRP A 149 8.06 15.78 11.28
CA TRP A 149 7.93 14.91 10.12
C TRP A 149 9.27 14.25 9.79
N TYR A 150 9.19 13.12 9.09
CA TYR A 150 10.31 12.24 8.80
C TYR A 150 10.58 12.23 7.30
N LEU A 151 11.85 12.38 6.92
CA LEU A 151 12.29 12.21 5.55
C LEU A 151 12.48 10.72 5.27
N TYR A 152 11.58 10.16 4.48
CA TYR A 152 11.62 8.78 4.04
C TYR A 152 12.16 8.68 2.61
N ARG A 153 13.27 7.98 2.45
CA ARG A 153 13.98 7.79 1.19
C ARG A 153 13.73 6.38 0.70
N VAL A 154 13.13 6.25 -0.48
CA VAL A 154 12.79 4.97 -1.09
C VAL A 154 13.55 4.83 -2.40
N ARG A 155 14.16 3.67 -2.59
CA ARG A 155 14.74 3.27 -3.87
C ARG A 155 13.81 2.25 -4.51
N MET A 156 13.32 2.57 -5.69
CA MET A 156 12.45 1.69 -6.46
C MET A 156 13.27 0.65 -7.23
N TYR A 157 12.64 -0.42 -7.70
CA TYR A 157 13.31 -1.46 -8.49
C TYR A 157 13.81 -0.94 -9.84
N SER A 158 13.10 0.01 -10.44
CA SER A 158 13.49 0.76 -11.65
C SER A 158 14.79 1.54 -11.49
N GLY A 159 15.25 1.76 -10.25
CA GLY A 159 16.39 2.60 -9.93
C GLY A 159 16.04 4.06 -9.64
N LYS A 160 14.75 4.43 -9.72
CA LYS A 160 14.25 5.73 -9.26
C LYS A 160 14.48 5.91 -7.77
N LYS A 161 14.79 7.14 -7.37
CA LYS A 161 14.92 7.54 -5.96
C LYS A 161 13.77 8.46 -5.61
N VAL A 162 12.97 8.06 -4.64
CA VAL A 162 11.79 8.79 -4.18
C VAL A 162 12.06 9.30 -2.77
N PHE A 163 11.83 10.59 -2.55
CA PHE A 163 11.98 11.26 -1.26
C PHE A 163 10.60 11.74 -0.82
N LEU A 164 10.21 11.38 0.40
CA LEU A 164 8.87 11.60 0.94
C LEU A 164 8.96 12.28 2.30
N GLY A 165 8.15 13.31 2.51
CA GLY A 165 7.87 13.82 3.84
C GLY A 165 6.66 13.09 4.45
N LYS A 166 6.87 12.34 5.53
CA LYS A 166 5.82 11.56 6.20
C LYS A 166 5.74 11.86 7.69
N TYR A 167 4.54 11.89 8.24
CA TYR A 167 4.30 11.97 9.67
C TYR A 167 4.26 10.58 10.29
N TYR A 168 4.48 10.48 11.60
CA TYR A 168 4.37 9.19 12.31
C TYR A 168 3.01 8.51 12.09
N GLN A 169 1.93 9.30 12.03
CA GLN A 169 0.57 8.83 11.76
C GLN A 169 0.46 8.09 10.42
N ASP A 170 1.20 8.52 9.40
CA ASP A 170 1.18 7.86 8.09
C ASP A 170 1.73 6.42 8.20
N PHE A 171 2.81 6.24 8.99
CA PHE A 171 3.38 4.91 9.24
C PHE A 171 2.42 4.03 10.05
N TYR A 172 1.70 4.61 11.01
CA TYR A 172 0.69 3.91 11.79
C TYR A 172 -0.49 3.44 10.92
N HIS A 173 -1.02 4.31 10.05
CA HIS A 173 -2.10 3.95 9.13
C HIS A 173 -1.67 2.86 8.15
N LEU A 174 -0.45 2.95 7.60
CA LEU A 174 0.12 1.91 6.76
C LEU A 174 0.20 0.57 7.49
N HIS A 175 0.74 0.58 8.72
CA HIS A 175 0.87 -0.63 9.54
C HIS A 175 -0.49 -1.29 9.78
N TRP A 176 -1.48 -0.49 10.20
CA TRP A 176 -2.85 -0.97 10.42
C TRP A 176 -3.46 -1.58 9.15
N ALA A 177 -3.38 -0.87 8.02
CA ALA A 177 -3.93 -1.34 6.76
C ALA A 177 -3.26 -2.63 6.27
N LEU A 178 -1.94 -2.76 6.46
CA LEU A 178 -1.22 -4.00 6.16
C LEU A 178 -1.65 -5.14 7.09
N GLN A 179 -1.82 -4.87 8.38
CA GLN A 179 -2.25 -5.87 9.34
C GLN A 179 -3.69 -6.36 9.07
N GLU A 180 -4.58 -5.47 8.64
CA GLU A 180 -5.95 -5.80 8.27
C GLU A 180 -6.02 -6.62 6.97
N SER A 181 -5.21 -6.26 5.97
CA SER A 181 -5.22 -6.94 4.66
C SER A 181 -4.46 -8.27 4.63
N LEU A 182 -3.37 -8.41 5.41
CA LEU A 182 -2.50 -9.60 5.42
C LEU A 182 -2.74 -10.51 6.66
N GLY A 183 -3.80 -10.23 7.43
CA GLY A 183 -4.00 -10.50 8.86
C GLY A 183 -3.92 -11.92 9.43
N SER A 184 -3.21 -12.87 8.81
CA SER A 184 -2.78 -14.13 9.42
C SER A 184 -1.60 -14.81 8.71
N GLU A 185 -1.27 -14.43 7.47
CA GLU A 185 -0.25 -15.13 6.67
C GLU A 185 1.17 -14.58 6.87
N VAL A 186 1.30 -13.32 7.28
CA VAL A 186 2.58 -12.60 7.31
C VAL A 186 2.85 -12.00 8.68
N THR A 187 4.02 -12.28 9.25
CA THR A 187 4.48 -11.67 10.50
C THR A 187 5.04 -10.27 10.25
N LEU A 188 4.27 -9.25 10.61
CA LEU A 188 4.69 -7.85 10.48
C LEU A 188 5.64 -7.44 11.64
N PRO A 189 6.67 -6.62 11.37
CA PRO A 189 7.55 -6.09 12.41
C PRO A 189 6.80 -5.13 13.34
N SER A 190 7.27 -4.98 14.58
CA SER A 190 6.62 -4.11 15.57
C SER A 190 6.81 -2.62 15.23
N LEU A 191 5.70 -1.88 15.18
CA LEU A 191 5.75 -0.44 15.00
C LEU A 191 6.22 0.24 16.30
N PRO A 192 7.12 1.26 16.23
CA PRO A 192 7.52 2.03 17.39
C PRO A 192 6.32 2.68 18.07
N LYS A 193 6.25 2.67 19.40
CA LYS A 193 5.10 3.18 20.13
C LYS A 193 4.92 4.70 19.96
N PRO A 194 3.68 5.21 20.01
CA PRO A 194 3.43 6.64 20.13
C PRO A 194 4.16 7.20 21.36
N ILE A 195 4.75 8.38 21.23
CA ILE A 195 5.39 9.08 22.36
C ILE A 195 4.26 9.86 23.00
N SER A 196 3.84 9.42 24.17
CA SER A 196 2.91 10.17 25.01
C SER A 196 3.63 11.39 25.55
N VAL A 197 3.15 12.58 25.18
CA VAL A 197 3.62 13.84 25.73
C VAL A 197 2.82 14.11 27.00
N CYS A 198 3.18 13.47 28.11
CA CYS A 198 2.65 13.85 29.41
C CYS A 198 3.58 14.88 30.06
N GLY A 199 2.99 16.04 30.36
CA GLY A 199 3.48 17.24 31.07
C GLY A 199 4.94 17.34 31.53
N GLY A 200 5.61 18.42 31.10
CA GLY A 200 6.78 18.98 31.77
C GLY A 200 8.15 18.49 31.31
N GLU A 201 8.23 17.63 30.29
CA GLU A 201 9.52 17.15 29.80
C GLU A 201 10.33 18.27 29.14
N GLU A 202 11.58 18.42 29.56
CA GLU A 202 12.55 19.34 28.94
C GLU A 202 12.62 19.08 27.43
N LYS A 203 12.68 20.16 26.64
CA LYS A 203 12.67 20.10 25.17
C LYS A 203 13.73 19.14 24.63
N GLU A 204 14.90 19.08 25.28
CA GLU A 204 16.02 18.23 24.92
C GLU A 204 15.71 16.73 25.12
N PHE A 205 15.06 16.38 26.24
CA PHE A 205 14.63 15.01 26.50
C PHE A 205 13.56 14.54 25.49
N LYS A 206 12.60 15.41 25.16
CA LYS A 206 11.60 15.15 24.12
C LYS A 206 12.26 14.94 22.76
N LEU A 207 13.29 15.72 22.44
CA LEU A 207 14.03 15.64 21.18
C LEU A 207 14.84 14.36 21.07
N GLY A 208 15.48 13.93 22.16
CA GLY A 208 16.16 12.63 22.26
C GLY A 208 15.22 11.45 21.99
N LYS A 209 14.00 11.47 22.54
CA LYS A 209 12.98 10.43 22.23
C LYS A 209 12.57 10.42 20.77
N ILE A 210 12.44 11.59 20.14
CA ILE A 210 12.08 11.70 18.72
C ILE A 210 13.19 11.15 17.82
N LEU A 211 14.46 11.45 18.14
CA LEU A 211 15.61 10.89 17.44
C LEU A 211 15.70 9.37 17.61
N LYS A 212 15.46 8.87 18.82
CA LYS A 212 15.37 7.43 19.06
C LYS A 212 14.30 6.80 18.18
N ARG A 213 13.11 7.39 18.11
CA ARG A 213 12.03 6.90 17.24
C ARG A 213 12.42 6.95 15.76
N CYS A 214 13.16 7.96 15.32
CA CYS A 214 13.63 8.03 13.92
C CYS A 214 14.43 6.77 13.55
N LYS A 215 15.32 6.30 14.45
CA LYS A 215 16.07 5.07 14.25
C LYS A 215 15.16 3.83 14.29
N GLU A 216 14.26 3.74 15.25
CA GLU A 216 13.33 2.62 15.35
C GLU A 216 12.39 2.51 14.12
N LEU A 217 11.96 3.65 13.55
CA LEU A 217 11.17 3.71 12.32
C LEU A 217 11.96 3.28 11.08
N ASP A 218 13.25 3.64 11.03
CA ASP A 218 14.15 3.20 9.96
C ASP A 218 14.29 1.67 9.95
N ASP A 219 14.55 1.08 11.12
CA ASP A 219 14.66 -0.36 11.30
C ASP A 219 13.34 -1.08 11.00
N TYR A 220 12.21 -0.50 11.44
CA TYR A 220 10.87 -0.99 11.11
C TYR A 220 10.63 -1.00 9.59
N GLN A 221 10.89 0.11 8.89
CA GLN A 221 10.65 0.20 7.44
C GLN A 221 11.57 -0.71 6.63
N ARG A 222 12.83 -0.86 7.03
CA ARG A 222 13.75 -1.80 6.39
C ARG A 222 13.26 -3.25 6.54
N SER A 223 12.80 -3.61 7.73
CA SER A 223 12.25 -4.93 8.01
C SER A 223 10.95 -5.16 7.24
N LEU A 224 10.09 -4.13 7.16
CA LEU A 224 8.82 -4.19 6.46
C LEU A 224 9.01 -4.42 4.95
N LEU A 225 9.96 -3.72 4.33
CA LEU A 225 10.30 -3.87 2.91
C LEU A 225 11.09 -5.14 2.60
N SER A 226 11.64 -5.83 3.61
CA SER A 226 12.22 -7.16 3.43
C SER A 226 11.17 -8.21 3.12
N ILE A 227 9.90 -7.93 3.41
CA ILE A 227 8.77 -8.83 3.16
C ILE A 227 8.27 -8.62 1.73
N ALA A 228 8.33 -9.69 0.93
CA ALA A 228 7.96 -9.69 -0.48
C ALA A 228 6.51 -9.23 -0.72
N ASP A 229 5.57 -9.73 0.08
CA ASP A 229 4.14 -9.44 -0.08
C ASP A 229 3.82 -7.98 0.28
N VAL A 230 4.51 -7.44 1.30
CA VAL A 230 4.35 -6.04 1.68
C VAL A 230 4.96 -5.11 0.64
N SER A 231 6.19 -5.38 0.18
CA SER A 231 6.85 -4.52 -0.82
C SER A 231 6.09 -4.46 -2.14
N ARG A 232 5.42 -5.56 -2.54
CA ARG A 232 4.59 -5.65 -3.75
C ARG A 232 3.11 -5.30 -3.52
N SER A 233 2.71 -5.02 -2.28
CA SER A 233 1.33 -4.66 -1.96
C SER A 233 0.96 -3.31 -2.57
N SER A 234 -0.31 -3.20 -3.00
CA SER A 234 -0.88 -1.93 -3.45
C SER A 234 -0.85 -0.87 -2.34
N LEU A 235 -1.00 -1.26 -1.08
CA LEU A 235 -0.93 -0.37 0.08
C LEU A 235 0.44 0.29 0.21
N MET A 236 1.52 -0.48 0.12
CA MET A 236 2.88 0.06 0.15
C MET A 236 3.14 0.96 -1.06
N MET A 237 2.66 0.57 -2.24
CA MET A 237 2.82 1.39 -3.44
C MET A 237 2.06 2.71 -3.35
N ASN A 238 0.82 2.70 -2.84
CA ASN A 238 0.03 3.90 -2.60
C ASN A 238 0.70 4.80 -1.56
N PHE A 239 1.21 4.22 -0.46
CA PHE A 239 1.95 4.97 0.57
C PHE A 239 3.13 5.78 -0.02
N VAL A 240 3.84 5.20 -0.99
CA VAL A 240 4.96 5.85 -1.70
C VAL A 240 4.49 6.82 -2.78
N THR A 241 3.29 6.65 -3.34
CA THR A 241 2.85 7.40 -4.54
C THR A 241 1.76 8.45 -4.35
N GLU A 242 0.99 8.40 -3.26
CA GLU A 242 -0.25 9.18 -3.09
C GLU A 242 -0.02 10.68 -2.88
N ASN A 243 0.96 11.08 -2.06
CA ASN A 243 1.18 12.48 -1.70
C ASN A 243 2.16 13.20 -2.64
N LYS A 244 1.66 13.70 -3.78
CA LYS A 244 2.49 14.41 -4.78
C LYS A 244 3.16 15.68 -4.26
N ASN A 245 2.51 16.43 -3.36
CA ASN A 245 3.02 17.72 -2.87
C ASN A 245 4.18 17.59 -1.88
N HIS A 246 4.30 16.45 -1.20
CA HIS A 246 5.37 16.17 -0.23
C HIS A 246 6.29 15.07 -0.74
N ARG A 247 6.48 15.01 -2.06
CA ARG A 247 7.26 13.99 -2.74
C ARG A 247 8.15 14.60 -3.82
N VAL A 248 9.41 14.20 -3.82
CA VAL A 248 10.36 14.48 -4.91
C VAL A 248 10.85 13.16 -5.49
N VAL A 249 10.92 13.06 -6.81
CA VAL A 249 11.35 11.84 -7.52
C VAL A 249 12.51 12.19 -8.43
N TYR A 250 13.57 11.40 -8.37
CA TYR A 250 14.72 11.48 -9.25
C TYR A 250 14.84 10.20 -10.06
N GLU A 251 15.12 10.35 -11.35
CA GLU A 251 15.33 9.23 -12.27
C GLU A 251 16.66 8.54 -12.04
N ARG A 252 16.83 7.37 -12.65
CA ARG A 252 18.06 6.59 -12.52
C ARG A 252 19.25 7.34 -13.13
N GLY A 253 20.19 7.74 -12.27
CA GLY A 253 21.44 8.40 -12.69
C GLY A 253 21.42 9.92 -12.57
N GLU A 254 20.28 10.52 -12.20
CA GLU A 254 20.24 11.95 -11.88
C GLU A 254 21.05 12.27 -10.62
N SER A 255 21.71 13.43 -10.65
CA SER A 255 22.37 13.99 -9.49
C SER A 255 21.31 14.36 -8.46
N VAL A 256 21.42 13.77 -7.27
CA VAL A 256 20.51 14.05 -6.16
C VAL A 256 21.11 15.21 -5.36
N PRO A 257 20.38 16.31 -5.16
CA PRO A 257 20.86 17.43 -4.36
C PRO A 257 21.07 17.05 -2.89
N PRO A 258 21.76 17.88 -2.10
CA PRO A 258 21.93 17.67 -0.67
C PRO A 258 20.59 17.52 0.06
N THR A 259 20.57 16.72 1.14
CA THR A 259 19.36 16.41 1.90
C THR A 259 18.60 17.66 2.35
N GLU A 260 19.32 18.70 2.77
CA GLU A 260 18.71 19.96 3.24
C GLU A 260 17.93 20.67 2.12
N GLU A 261 18.41 20.63 0.89
CA GLU A 261 17.68 21.19 -0.26
C GLU A 261 16.39 20.41 -0.54
N ILE A 262 16.47 19.07 -0.48
CA ILE A 262 15.29 18.20 -0.63
C ILE A 262 14.26 18.48 0.48
N ILE A 263 14.73 18.68 1.73
CA ILE A 263 13.86 19.03 2.86
C ILE A 263 13.10 20.32 2.56
N GLN A 264 13.78 21.36 2.08
CA GLN A 264 13.15 22.63 1.71
C GLN A 264 12.20 22.50 0.51
N MET A 265 12.47 21.60 -0.44
CA MET A 265 11.57 21.31 -1.56
C MET A 265 10.27 20.64 -1.11
N ILE A 266 10.31 19.79 -0.08
CA ILE A 266 9.15 19.07 0.44
C ILE A 266 8.33 19.96 1.38
N TYR A 267 8.98 20.53 2.39
CA TYR A 267 8.37 21.45 3.35
C TYR A 267 9.26 22.67 3.52
N LYS A 268 8.86 23.79 2.91
CA LYS A 268 9.54 25.07 3.04
C LYS A 268 9.62 25.48 4.52
N ASP A 269 10.71 26.14 4.89
CA ASP A 269 10.99 26.66 6.23
C ASP A 269 11.13 25.58 7.31
N SER A 270 11.40 24.34 6.90
CA SER A 270 11.64 23.25 7.86
C SER A 270 12.99 23.40 8.55
N ASN A 271 13.01 23.10 9.85
CA ASN A 271 14.23 23.11 10.65
C ASN A 271 14.66 21.69 11.01
N SER A 272 15.93 21.37 10.77
CA SER A 272 16.51 20.09 11.19
C SER A 272 16.63 20.02 12.72
N ILE A 273 16.17 18.91 13.29
CA ILE A 273 16.27 18.66 14.74
C ILE A 273 17.71 18.67 15.24
N GLN A 274 18.66 18.16 14.45
CA GLN A 274 20.09 18.14 14.80
C GLN A 274 20.63 19.56 15.01
N SER A 275 20.20 20.52 14.19
CA SER A 275 20.57 21.92 14.32
C SER A 275 19.98 22.55 15.59
N LEU A 276 18.76 22.18 15.99
CA LEU A 276 18.13 22.67 17.22
C LEU A 276 18.86 22.20 18.49
N LEU A 277 19.42 20.97 18.49
CA LEU A 277 20.25 20.47 19.58
C LEU A 277 21.55 21.27 19.74
N HIS A 278 22.25 21.55 18.63
CA HIS A 278 23.49 22.34 18.65
C HIS A 278 23.30 23.81 19.02
N VAL A 279 22.13 24.39 18.76
CA VAL A 279 21.82 25.77 19.18
C VAL A 279 21.54 25.83 20.69
N SER A 280 20.85 24.84 21.24
CA SER A 280 20.57 24.78 22.67
C SER A 280 21.86 24.65 23.49
N THR A 281 22.82 23.83 23.05
CA THR A 281 24.11 23.65 23.75
C THR A 281 25.03 24.88 23.67
N LYS A 282 24.88 25.73 22.65
CA LYS A 282 25.59 27.02 22.56
C LYS A 282 24.93 28.14 23.37
N SER A 283 23.67 27.98 23.77
CA SER A 283 22.95 28.97 24.60
C SER A 283 23.19 28.81 26.10
N SER A 284 23.75 27.68 26.53
CA SER A 284 24.34 27.51 27.85
C SER A 284 25.83 27.84 27.79
N PHE A 285 26.28 28.83 28.58
CA PHE A 285 27.63 29.41 28.65
C PHE A 285 27.91 30.60 27.73
N SER A 286 27.51 31.80 28.15
CA SER A 286 28.50 32.85 28.50
C SER A 286 27.81 34.02 29.21
N THR A 287 28.00 34.11 30.53
CA THR A 287 28.06 35.39 31.25
C THR A 287 29.21 35.26 32.24
N THR A 288 30.42 35.07 31.72
CA THR A 288 31.63 35.41 32.47
C THR A 288 31.81 36.91 32.32
N GLU A 289 30.99 37.68 33.02
CA GLU A 289 31.47 38.97 33.50
C GLU A 289 32.64 38.65 34.44
N PRO A 290 33.83 39.23 34.26
CA PRO A 290 34.93 39.00 35.19
C PRO A 290 34.48 39.48 36.57
N LEU A 291 34.56 38.57 37.56
CA LEU A 291 34.35 38.88 38.97
C LEU A 291 35.18 40.13 39.34
N PRO A 292 34.59 41.16 39.98
CA PRO A 292 35.39 42.23 40.55
C PRO A 292 36.35 41.64 41.58
N LEU A 293 37.61 42.09 41.52
CA LEU A 293 38.66 41.72 42.47
C LEU A 293 38.15 41.89 43.91
N VAL A 294 38.08 40.79 44.64
CA VAL A 294 37.96 40.80 46.11
C VAL A 294 39.30 41.27 46.65
N ASP A 295 39.33 42.50 47.16
CA ASP A 295 40.37 42.92 48.08
C ASP A 295 40.09 42.32 49.46
N SER A 296 41.09 41.61 49.97
CA SER A 296 41.09 40.91 51.25
C SER A 296 41.12 41.86 52.45
N PHE A 297 40.18 42.79 52.57
CA PHE A 297 39.91 43.48 53.84
C PHE A 297 38.43 43.82 53.93
N GLY A 298 37.71 43.08 54.76
CA GLY A 298 36.29 43.26 54.99
C GLY A 298 35.97 44.69 55.45
N ASN A 299 35.28 45.45 54.60
CA ASN A 299 34.38 46.49 55.05
C ASN A 299 33.30 46.77 53.98
N ARG A 300 32.05 46.64 54.41
CA ARG A 300 30.84 46.85 53.61
C ARG A 300 30.65 48.36 53.38
N LEU A 301 31.06 48.87 52.22
CA LEU A 301 30.75 50.24 51.82
C LEU A 301 29.24 50.35 51.53
N LYS A 302 28.55 51.14 52.37
CA LYS A 302 27.18 51.59 52.14
C LYS A 302 27.18 52.50 50.91
N TYR A 303 26.57 52.07 49.82
CA TYR A 303 26.27 52.96 48.69
C TYR A 303 25.16 53.92 49.10
N SER A 304 25.55 55.15 49.43
CA SER A 304 24.67 56.31 49.50
C SER A 304 24.46 56.84 48.08
N ALA A 305 23.20 56.93 47.65
CA ALA A 305 22.84 57.58 46.40
C ALA A 305 23.21 59.09 46.46
N PRO A 306 23.74 59.68 45.37
CA PRO A 306 23.75 61.13 45.24
C PRO A 306 22.44 61.62 44.61
N ARG A 307 21.74 62.47 45.35
CA ARG A 307 20.76 63.42 44.81
C ARG A 307 21.48 64.71 44.38
N HIS A 308 20.80 65.45 43.49
CA HIS A 308 20.98 66.86 43.12
C HIS A 308 22.06 67.11 42.05
N SER A 309 21.89 68.01 41.06
CA SER A 309 20.83 68.99 40.78
C SER A 309 21.14 69.65 39.44
N THR A 310 20.06 70.08 38.78
CA THR A 310 19.89 71.26 37.92
C THR A 310 21.07 72.24 37.85
N THR A 311 21.52 72.55 36.63
CA THR A 311 21.59 73.94 36.12
C THR A 311 21.51 73.90 34.60
#